data_AF-A0AA36AUD3-F1
#
_entry.id   AF-A0AA36AUD3-F1
#
_cell.length_a   1.000
_cell.length_b   1.000
_cell.length_c   1.000
_cell.angle_alpha   90.00
_cell.angle_beta   90.00
_cell.angle_gamma   90.00
#
_symmetry.space_group_name_H-M   'P 1'
#
loop_
_entity.id
_entity.type
_entity.pdbx_description
1 polymer ?
#
loop_
_entity_poly.entity_id
_entity_poly.type
_entity_poly.pdbx_seq_one_letter_code
_entity_poly.pdbx_strand_id
1 'polypeptide(L)'
;MQLDPTVCKGDTIGRFYTVHPLNSEYFHLLLLLHILKGPTSFDDLRTMKGRLCSTFKDACSKRGLLDTDDQYDNALEEASLCHSLHKLQHLFAIMLVFCNLTDVHSLRNKYKDSMFHDILLQTHQITGNVDSSTTPAIYNRGLLRLEDLVMATGGQKLGAYSLNTLDRKEDACPNHLILREISYNIHKRKQYIASFEFRSR
;
A
#
# COMPACT_ATOMS: atom_id res chain seq x y z
N MET A 1 -20.85 -55.34 25.27
CA MET A 1 -21.87 -54.48 24.62
C MET A 1 -21.21 -53.85 23.42
N GLN A 2 -21.65 -54.32 22.25
CA GLN A 2 -21.13 -54.00 20.93
C GLN A 2 -21.79 -52.68 20.48
N LEU A 3 -21.01 -51.65 20.18
CA LEU A 3 -21.53 -50.41 19.59
C LEU A 3 -21.59 -50.59 18.07
N ASP A 4 -22.80 -50.60 17.53
CA ASP A 4 -23.13 -50.68 16.11
C ASP A 4 -22.50 -49.54 15.28
N PRO A 5 -22.08 -49.77 14.02
CA PRO A 5 -21.41 -48.78 13.19
C PRO A 5 -22.36 -47.95 12.29
N THR A 6 -23.65 -47.84 12.61
CA THR A 6 -24.65 -47.19 11.73
C THR A 6 -25.02 -45.77 12.13
N VAL A 7 -24.07 -44.98 12.66
CA VAL A 7 -24.26 -43.51 12.70
C VAL A 7 -24.04 -42.97 11.30
N CYS A 8 -25.16 -42.82 10.58
CA CYS A 8 -25.22 -42.08 9.33
C CYS A 8 -24.74 -40.65 9.60
N LYS A 9 -23.57 -40.30 9.08
CA LYS A 9 -23.13 -38.89 8.96
C LYS A 9 -24.14 -38.21 8.03
N GLY A 10 -25.13 -37.53 8.62
CA GLY A 10 -26.04 -36.70 7.85
C GLY A 10 -25.24 -35.65 7.09
N ASP A 11 -25.51 -35.53 5.79
CA ASP A 11 -25.02 -34.47 4.90
C ASP A 11 -25.61 -33.11 5.31
N THR A 12 -25.31 -32.68 6.53
CA THR A 12 -25.64 -31.35 7.02
C THR A 12 -24.51 -30.45 6.60
N ILE A 13 -24.65 -29.83 5.42
CA ILE A 13 -23.84 -28.66 5.07
C ILE A 13 -24.20 -27.58 6.10
N GLY A 14 -23.32 -27.37 7.08
CA GLY A 14 -23.47 -26.30 8.06
C GLY A 14 -23.62 -24.97 7.31
N ARG A 15 -24.76 -24.30 7.48
CA ARG A 15 -24.95 -22.97 6.94
C ARG A 15 -23.99 -22.02 7.67
N PHE A 16 -22.96 -21.58 6.96
CA PHE A 16 -22.09 -20.54 7.46
C PHE A 16 -22.83 -19.20 7.38
N TYR A 17 -23.08 -18.60 8.54
CA TYR A 17 -23.61 -17.25 8.60
C TYR A 17 -22.60 -16.27 7.97
N THR A 18 -23.08 -15.33 7.18
CA THR A 18 -22.28 -14.17 6.77
C THR A 18 -21.94 -13.36 8.01
N VAL A 19 -20.72 -13.54 8.50
CA VAL A 19 -20.19 -12.78 9.64
C VAL A 19 -19.61 -11.47 9.09
N HIS A 20 -20.02 -10.34 9.67
CA HIS A 20 -19.41 -9.06 9.35
C HIS A 20 -17.95 -9.04 9.81
N PRO A 21 -16.98 -8.55 9.01
CA PRO A 21 -15.56 -8.48 9.37
C PRO A 21 -15.23 -7.75 10.69
N LEU A 22 -16.18 -6.97 11.22
CA LEU A 22 -16.07 -6.27 12.51
C LEU A 22 -16.12 -7.24 13.69
N ASN A 23 -16.77 -8.40 13.53
CA ASN A 23 -16.81 -9.46 14.52
C ASN A 23 -15.55 -10.32 14.39
N SER A 24 -14.43 -9.76 14.87
CA SER A 24 -13.11 -10.38 14.74
C SER A 24 -13.10 -11.84 15.21
N GLU A 25 -13.54 -12.17 16.42
CA GLU A 25 -13.53 -13.56 16.93
C GLU A 25 -14.30 -14.55 16.03
N TYR A 26 -15.49 -14.17 15.53
CA TYR A 26 -16.28 -15.03 14.64
C TYR A 26 -15.63 -15.18 13.26
N PHE A 27 -14.98 -14.12 12.75
CA PHE A 27 -14.21 -14.21 11.50
C PHE A 27 -13.06 -15.22 11.63
N HIS A 28 -12.30 -15.19 12.72
CA HIS A 28 -11.21 -16.13 12.98
C HIS A 28 -11.73 -17.57 13.18
N LEU A 29 -12.87 -17.73 13.85
CA LEU A 29 -13.54 -19.03 13.98
C LEU A 29 -13.95 -19.60 12.61
N LEU A 30 -14.56 -18.78 11.75
CA LEU A 30 -14.93 -19.17 10.39
C LEU A 30 -13.71 -19.57 9.57
N LEU A 31 -12.62 -18.78 9.66
CA LEU A 31 -11.37 -19.06 8.98
C LEU A 31 -10.80 -20.42 9.40
N LEU A 32 -10.80 -20.73 10.69
CA LEU A 32 -10.37 -22.04 11.21
C LEU A 32 -11.26 -23.18 10.73
N LEU A 33 -12.58 -23.00 10.75
CA LEU A 33 -13.53 -24.00 10.27
C LEU A 33 -13.38 -24.29 8.77
N HIS A 34 -12.98 -23.28 7.98
CA HIS A 34 -12.77 -23.46 6.55
C HIS A 34 -11.51 -24.29 6.24
N ILE A 35 -10.49 -24.21 7.09
CA ILE A 35 -9.17 -24.81 6.84
C ILE A 35 -9.03 -26.16 7.55
N LEU A 36 -9.61 -26.31 8.74
CA LEU A 36 -9.49 -27.51 9.56
C LEU A 36 -10.54 -28.56 9.21
N LYS A 37 -10.06 -29.77 8.94
CA LYS A 37 -10.90 -30.93 8.63
C LYS A 37 -11.12 -31.78 9.89
N GLY A 38 -12.37 -32.03 10.23
CA GLY A 38 -12.77 -32.92 11.33
C GLY A 38 -12.52 -32.43 12.77
N PRO A 39 -12.54 -31.12 13.10
CA PRO A 39 -12.53 -30.70 14.50
C PRO A 39 -13.78 -31.24 15.21
N THR A 40 -13.62 -31.84 16.39
CA THR A 40 -14.72 -32.42 17.18
C THR A 40 -15.19 -31.50 18.31
N SER A 41 -14.41 -30.47 18.62
CA SER A 41 -14.72 -29.45 19.63
C SER A 41 -14.19 -28.06 19.25
N PHE A 42 -14.65 -27.00 19.93
CA PHE A 42 -14.08 -25.65 19.79
C PHE A 42 -12.63 -25.57 20.30
N ASP A 43 -12.27 -26.40 21.28
CA ASP A 43 -10.91 -26.48 21.78
C ASP A 43 -9.99 -27.15 20.76
N ASP A 44 -10.48 -28.11 19.98
CA ASP A 44 -9.73 -28.72 18.87
C ASP A 44 -9.39 -27.68 17.81
N LEU A 45 -10.32 -26.77 17.49
CA LEU A 45 -10.09 -25.67 16.54
C LEU A 45 -8.95 -24.75 16.99
N ARG A 46 -8.87 -24.49 18.30
CA ARG A 46 -7.83 -23.67 18.93
C ARG A 46 -6.54 -24.42 19.22
N THR A 47 -6.53 -25.75 19.05
CA THR A 47 -5.36 -26.55 19.37
C THR A 47 -4.40 -26.59 18.19
N MET A 48 -3.16 -26.23 18.46
CA MET A 48 -2.06 -26.26 17.51
C MET A 48 -0.91 -27.11 18.06
N LYS A 49 -0.59 -28.20 17.35
CA LYS A 49 0.50 -29.15 17.74
C LYS A 49 0.42 -29.57 19.22
N GLY A 50 -0.78 -29.81 19.74
CA GLY A 50 -1.01 -30.24 21.13
C GLY A 50 -1.02 -29.12 22.19
N ARG A 51 -0.93 -27.84 21.80
CA ARG A 51 -1.12 -26.69 22.70
C ARG A 51 -2.41 -25.95 22.37
N LEU A 52 -3.22 -25.70 23.40
CA LEU A 52 -4.44 -24.90 23.30
C LEU A 52 -4.09 -23.41 23.25
N CYS A 53 -4.47 -22.71 22.17
CA CYS A 53 -4.34 -21.26 22.06
C CYS A 53 -5.42 -20.55 22.89
N SER A 54 -5.19 -19.31 23.31
CA SER A 54 -6.14 -18.54 24.14
C SER A 54 -7.37 -18.06 23.37
N THR A 55 -7.20 -17.67 22.11
CA THR A 55 -8.27 -17.17 21.23
C THR A 55 -8.24 -17.85 19.86
N PHE A 56 -9.33 -17.74 19.10
CA PHE A 56 -9.35 -18.21 17.70
C PHE A 56 -8.36 -17.40 16.84
N LYS A 57 -8.19 -16.12 17.13
CA LYS A 57 -7.18 -15.26 16.50
C LYS A 57 -5.75 -15.78 16.72
N ASP A 58 -5.40 -16.14 17.96
CA ASP A 58 -4.08 -16.69 18.30
C ASP A 58 -3.83 -18.04 17.59
N ALA A 59 -4.87 -18.89 17.49
CA ALA A 59 -4.79 -20.13 16.71
C ALA A 59 -4.58 -19.86 15.21
N CYS A 60 -5.27 -18.86 14.62
CA CYS A 60 -5.05 -18.46 13.23
C CYS A 60 -3.64 -17.91 13.01
N SER A 61 -3.16 -17.05 13.90
CA SER A 61 -1.81 -16.47 13.85
C SER A 61 -0.74 -17.55 13.86
N LYS A 62 -0.79 -18.50 14.82
CA LYS A 62 0.18 -19.61 14.89
C LYS A 62 0.10 -20.59 13.72
N ARG A 63 -1.02 -20.61 13.00
CA ARG A 63 -1.19 -21.38 11.76
C ARG A 63 -0.70 -20.63 10.52
N GLY A 64 -0.29 -19.36 10.65
CA GLY A 64 0.11 -18.51 9.52
C GLY A 64 -1.07 -18.10 8.64
N LEU A 65 -2.28 -18.06 9.19
CA LEU A 65 -3.51 -17.73 8.46
C LEU A 65 -3.85 -16.24 8.48
N LEU A 66 -3.12 -15.47 9.30
CA LEU A 66 -3.30 -14.03 9.39
C LEU A 66 -2.15 -13.35 8.70
N ASP A 67 -2.52 -12.34 7.93
CA ASP A 67 -1.55 -11.50 7.26
C ASP A 67 -0.70 -10.78 8.32
N THR A 68 0.59 -11.03 8.28
CA THR A 68 1.59 -10.42 9.19
C THR A 68 2.24 -9.24 8.47
N ASP A 69 2.74 -8.24 9.21
CA ASP A 69 3.41 -7.09 8.60
C ASP A 69 4.55 -7.51 7.64
N ASP A 70 5.24 -8.60 7.95
CA ASP A 70 6.28 -9.21 7.11
C ASP A 70 5.77 -9.65 5.73
N GLN A 71 4.52 -10.11 5.63
CA GLN A 71 3.94 -10.55 4.35
C GLN A 71 3.64 -9.37 3.44
N TYR A 72 3.18 -8.24 4.00
CA TYR A 72 3.01 -7.02 3.23
C TYR A 72 4.35 -6.46 2.75
N ASP A 73 5.38 -6.54 3.60
CA ASP A 73 6.73 -6.13 3.24
C ASP A 73 7.28 -6.98 2.09
N ASN A 74 7.20 -8.31 2.18
CA ASN A 74 7.62 -9.22 1.12
C ASN A 74 6.84 -8.98 -0.19
N ALA A 75 5.52 -8.77 -0.11
CA ALA A 75 4.69 -8.51 -1.28
C ALA A 75 5.07 -7.19 -1.99
N LEU A 76 5.40 -6.15 -1.21
CA LEU A 76 5.88 -4.89 -1.76
C LEU A 76 7.31 -5.00 -2.32
N GLU A 77 8.17 -5.81 -1.69
CA GLU A 77 9.51 -6.11 -2.19
C GLU A 77 9.43 -6.80 -3.56
N GLU A 78 8.65 -7.87 -3.67
CA GLU A 78 8.42 -8.59 -4.94
C GLU A 78 7.83 -7.67 -6.02
N ALA A 79 6.84 -6.84 -5.66
CA ALA A 79 6.25 -5.88 -6.58
C ALA A 79 7.27 -4.81 -7.02
N SER A 80 8.20 -4.42 -6.15
CA SER A 80 9.27 -3.47 -6.49
C SER A 80 10.25 -4.07 -7.50
N LEU A 81 10.57 -5.37 -7.38
CA LEU A 81 11.43 -6.11 -8.30
C LEU A 81 10.79 -6.33 -9.68
N CYS A 82 9.47 -6.28 -9.78
CA CYS A 82 8.76 -6.38 -11.05
C CYS A 82 8.88 -5.12 -11.94
N HIS A 83 9.62 -4.10 -11.51
CA HIS A 83 9.89 -2.84 -12.24
C HIS A 83 8.63 -2.10 -12.73
N SER A 84 7.47 -2.37 -12.13
CA SER A 84 6.19 -1.81 -12.55
C SER A 84 5.64 -0.91 -11.45
N LEU A 85 6.05 0.36 -11.46
CA LEU A 85 5.74 1.33 -10.41
C LEU A 85 4.24 1.53 -10.20
N HIS A 86 3.45 1.56 -11.27
CA HIS A 86 1.99 1.67 -11.18
C HIS A 86 1.37 0.51 -10.41
N LYS A 87 1.89 -0.70 -10.59
CA LYS A 87 1.40 -1.88 -9.85
C LYS A 87 1.79 -1.80 -8.39
N LEU A 88 2.99 -1.31 -8.07
CA LEU A 88 3.43 -1.09 -6.69
C LEU A 88 2.55 -0.04 -5.99
N GLN A 89 2.23 1.08 -6.66
CA GLN A 89 1.32 2.11 -6.13
C GLN A 89 -0.10 1.58 -5.92
N HIS A 90 -0.62 0.81 -6.88
CA HIS A 90 -1.93 0.17 -6.75
C HIS A 90 -1.97 -0.86 -5.62
N LEU A 91 -0.94 -1.71 -5.51
CA LEU A 91 -0.84 -2.69 -4.43
C LEU A 91 -0.83 -2.00 -3.07
N PHE A 92 -0.06 -0.94 -2.93
CA PHE A 92 -0.02 -0.15 -1.70
C PHE A 92 -1.39 0.50 -1.40
N ALA A 93 -2.09 1.03 -2.41
CA ALA A 93 -3.44 1.57 -2.22
C ALA A 93 -4.43 0.49 -1.75
N ILE A 94 -4.39 -0.71 -2.33
CA ILE A 94 -5.21 -1.86 -1.89
C ILE A 94 -4.88 -2.23 -0.45
N MET A 95 -3.60 -2.30 -0.09
CA MET A 95 -3.16 -2.58 1.28
C MET A 95 -3.67 -1.51 2.26
N LEU A 96 -3.64 -0.23 1.90
CA LEU A 96 -4.20 0.84 2.74
C LEU A 96 -5.71 0.67 2.97
N VAL A 97 -6.46 0.28 1.94
CA VAL A 97 -7.93 0.18 2.02
C VAL A 97 -8.40 -1.07 2.76
N PHE A 98 -7.77 -2.22 2.50
CA PHE A 98 -8.27 -3.51 2.94
C PHE A 98 -7.45 -4.16 4.05
N CYS A 99 -6.21 -3.73 4.27
CA CYS A 99 -5.32 -4.33 5.27
C CYS A 99 -5.22 -3.46 6.53
N ASN A 100 -5.20 -4.10 7.69
CA ASN A 100 -4.91 -3.44 8.97
C ASN A 100 -3.40 -3.37 9.17
N LEU A 101 -2.74 -2.45 8.46
CA LEU A 101 -1.30 -2.21 8.59
C LEU A 101 -0.97 -1.61 9.96
N THR A 102 -0.05 -2.23 10.71
CA THR A 102 0.36 -1.74 12.03
C THR A 102 1.20 -0.46 11.93
N ASP A 103 2.11 -0.40 10.94
CA ASP A 103 3.00 0.75 10.71
C ASP A 103 3.07 1.15 9.23
N VAL A 104 2.07 1.92 8.81
CA VAL A 104 1.97 2.48 7.46
C VAL A 104 3.14 3.42 7.13
N HIS A 105 3.66 4.14 8.13
CA HIS A 105 4.68 5.16 7.92
C HIS A 105 6.04 4.53 7.58
N SER A 106 6.44 3.50 8.33
CA SER A 106 7.68 2.77 8.05
C SER A 106 7.64 2.10 6.68
N LEU A 107 6.54 1.41 6.36
CA LEU A 107 6.37 0.72 5.09
C LEU A 107 6.44 1.69 3.90
N ARG A 108 5.74 2.82 4.01
CA ARG A 108 5.81 3.88 2.99
C ARG A 108 7.21 4.46 2.86
N ASN A 109 7.88 4.77 3.97
CA ASN A 109 9.23 5.35 3.92
C ASN A 109 10.25 4.40 3.29
N LYS A 110 10.06 3.08 3.43
CA LYS A 110 10.90 2.06 2.79
C LYS A 110 10.71 2.04 1.27
N TYR A 111 9.47 2.11 0.79
CA TYR A 111 9.16 1.96 -0.64
C TYR A 111 8.92 3.28 -1.40
N LYS A 112 8.97 4.44 -0.75
CA LYS A 112 8.67 5.74 -1.38
C LYS A 112 9.48 6.01 -2.64
N ASP A 113 10.76 5.69 -2.64
CA ASP A 113 11.66 6.01 -3.75
C ASP A 113 11.30 5.13 -4.95
N SER A 114 11.04 3.84 -4.71
CA SER A 114 10.58 2.87 -5.70
C SER A 114 9.17 3.20 -6.23
N MET A 115 8.26 3.70 -5.39
CA MET A 115 6.90 4.07 -5.78
C MET A 115 6.85 5.34 -6.63
N PHE A 116 7.71 6.31 -6.37
CA PHE A 116 7.66 7.62 -7.02
C PHE A 116 8.78 7.87 -8.03
N HIS A 117 9.59 6.85 -8.33
CA HIS A 117 10.69 6.94 -9.30
C HIS A 117 10.26 7.45 -10.68
N ASP A 118 9.07 7.07 -11.17
CA ASP A 118 8.55 7.54 -12.47
C ASP A 118 8.21 9.05 -12.45
N ILE A 119 7.77 9.56 -11.30
CA ILE A 119 7.50 11.00 -11.16
C ILE A 119 8.83 11.78 -11.13
N LEU A 120 9.89 11.20 -10.55
CA LEU A 120 11.24 11.76 -10.66
C LEU A 120 11.68 11.81 -12.13
N LEU A 121 11.54 10.71 -12.88
CA LEU A 121 11.90 10.64 -14.29
C LEU A 121 11.11 11.64 -15.15
N GLN A 122 9.79 11.70 -14.97
CA GLN A 122 8.93 12.66 -15.66
C GLN A 122 9.32 14.10 -15.34
N THR A 123 9.66 14.40 -14.08
CA THR A 123 10.09 15.74 -13.67
C THR A 123 11.43 16.09 -14.31
N HIS A 124 12.41 15.19 -14.29
CA HIS A 124 13.72 15.40 -14.92
C HIS A 124 13.63 15.70 -16.42
N GLN A 125 12.70 15.06 -17.14
CA GLN A 125 12.46 15.33 -18.56
C GLN A 125 11.89 16.73 -18.80
N ILE A 126 11.11 17.26 -17.86
CA ILE A 126 10.43 18.54 -18.01
C ILE A 126 11.30 19.72 -17.54
N THR A 127 12.07 19.57 -16.46
CA THR A 127 12.82 20.69 -15.84
C THR A 127 14.28 20.82 -16.27
N GLY A 128 14.84 19.89 -17.06
CA GLY A 128 16.19 20.05 -17.62
C GLY A 128 17.26 20.19 -16.52
N ASN A 129 17.59 19.06 -15.88
CA ASN A 129 18.74 18.89 -14.99
C ASN A 129 18.97 20.02 -13.96
N VAL A 130 17.95 20.33 -13.15
CA VAL A 130 18.15 21.03 -11.88
C VAL A 130 18.26 19.97 -10.78
N ASP A 131 19.49 19.83 -10.30
CA ASP A 131 19.98 19.12 -9.12
C ASP A 131 19.01 18.16 -8.42
N SER A 132 19.27 16.89 -8.66
CA SER A 132 18.75 15.66 -8.07
C SER A 132 18.83 15.64 -6.54
N SER A 133 17.87 16.28 -5.88
CA SER A 133 17.48 15.96 -4.51
C SER A 133 15.96 15.83 -4.46
N THR A 134 15.48 14.77 -3.82
CA THR A 134 14.06 14.43 -3.59
C THR A 134 13.30 15.67 -3.12
N THR A 135 12.77 16.45 -4.07
CA THR A 135 12.12 17.71 -3.74
C THR A 135 10.80 17.38 -3.06
N PRO A 136 10.45 18.00 -1.92
CA PRO A 136 9.15 17.81 -1.26
C PRO A 136 7.97 17.86 -2.23
N ALA A 137 8.04 18.72 -3.26
CA ALA A 137 7.06 18.83 -4.33
C ALA A 137 6.84 17.53 -5.15
N ILE A 138 7.89 16.75 -5.44
CA ILE A 138 7.78 15.50 -6.21
C ILE A 138 7.09 14.42 -5.36
N TYR A 139 7.43 14.38 -4.08
CA TYR A 139 6.80 13.50 -3.12
C TYR A 139 5.32 13.87 -2.89
N ASN A 140 5.02 15.17 -2.82
CA ASN A 140 3.65 15.69 -2.75
C ASN A 140 2.83 15.25 -3.97
N ARG A 141 3.41 15.32 -5.17
CA ARG A 141 2.74 14.84 -6.40
C ARG A 141 2.50 13.32 -6.39
N GLY A 142 3.47 12.55 -5.89
CA GLY A 142 3.31 11.11 -5.70
C GLY A 142 2.18 10.77 -4.73
N LEU A 143 2.11 11.53 -3.64
CA LEU A 143 1.04 11.42 -2.67
C LEU A 143 -0.35 11.70 -3.23
N LEU A 144 -0.49 12.74 -4.04
CA LEU A 144 -1.77 13.06 -4.67
C LEU A 144 -2.24 11.93 -5.58
N ARG A 145 -1.34 11.38 -6.40
CA ARG A 145 -1.66 10.19 -7.19
C ARG A 145 -2.07 9.00 -6.34
N LEU A 146 -1.39 8.80 -5.21
CA LEU A 146 -1.77 7.74 -4.27
C LEU A 146 -3.15 8.00 -3.66
N GLU A 147 -3.48 9.26 -3.33
CA GLU A 147 -4.83 9.64 -2.85
C GLU A 147 -5.89 9.28 -3.88
N ASP A 148 -5.67 9.62 -5.15
CA ASP A 148 -6.58 9.31 -6.25
C ASP A 148 -6.79 7.79 -6.38
N LEU A 149 -5.73 6.99 -6.25
CA LEU A 149 -5.80 5.53 -6.30
C LEU A 149 -6.57 4.94 -5.11
N VAL A 150 -6.34 5.45 -3.89
CA VAL A 150 -7.05 5.02 -2.69
C VAL A 150 -8.54 5.35 -2.81
N MET A 151 -8.87 6.56 -3.25
CA MET A 151 -10.25 7.00 -3.48
C MET A 151 -10.92 6.15 -4.57
N ALA A 152 -10.22 5.83 -5.66
CA ALA A 152 -10.74 4.97 -6.73
C ALA A 152 -11.00 3.52 -6.24
N THR A 153 -10.24 3.06 -5.25
CA THR A 153 -10.36 1.71 -4.66
C THR A 153 -11.47 1.64 -3.59
N GLY A 154 -12.13 2.76 -3.28
CA GLY A 154 -13.18 2.85 -2.26
C GLY A 154 -12.68 3.18 -0.85
N GLY A 155 -11.44 3.66 -0.74
CA GLY A 155 -10.83 4.13 0.50
C GLY A 155 -11.29 5.52 0.94
N GLN A 156 -10.73 5.98 2.06
CA GLN A 156 -10.91 7.35 2.54
C GLN A 156 -9.72 8.24 2.14
N LYS A 157 -9.78 9.54 2.47
CA LYS A 157 -8.62 10.42 2.28
C LYS A 157 -7.41 9.88 3.03
N LEU A 158 -6.21 10.14 2.53
CA LEU A 158 -4.94 9.74 3.14
C LEU A 158 -4.81 10.17 4.62
N GLY A 159 -5.50 11.25 5.01
CA GLY A 159 -5.54 11.67 6.41
C GLY A 159 -6.22 10.69 7.38
N ALA A 160 -7.12 9.82 6.89
CA ALA A 160 -7.70 8.74 7.68
C ALA A 160 -6.70 7.61 7.97
N TYR A 161 -5.65 7.51 7.14
CA TYR A 161 -4.58 6.51 7.24
C TYR A 161 -3.30 7.10 7.86
N SER A 162 -3.44 8.19 8.64
CA SER A 162 -2.34 8.94 9.28
C SER A 162 -1.33 9.59 8.32
N LEU A 163 -1.61 9.63 7.02
CA LEU A 163 -0.73 10.21 6.00
C LEU A 163 -1.00 11.73 5.85
N ASN A 164 -0.78 12.49 6.93
CA ASN A 164 -1.20 13.91 7.07
C ASN A 164 -0.22 14.93 6.45
N THR A 165 0.34 14.66 5.27
CA THR A 165 1.25 15.63 4.61
C THR A 165 0.83 15.85 3.17
N LEU A 166 -0.31 16.50 2.98
CA LEU A 166 -0.74 17.00 1.68
C LEU A 166 -0.85 18.51 1.75
N ASP A 167 0.21 19.22 1.35
CA ASP A 167 0.06 20.63 1.02
C ASP A 167 -0.52 20.73 -0.41
N ARG A 168 -1.84 20.82 -0.51
CA ARG A 168 -2.55 21.03 -1.79
C ARG A 168 -2.22 22.38 -2.45
N LYS A 169 -1.41 23.24 -1.82
CA LYS A 169 -0.99 24.52 -2.39
C LYS A 169 0.23 24.42 -3.31
N GLU A 170 0.96 23.31 -3.31
CA GLU A 170 2.11 23.08 -4.21
C GLU A 170 1.73 22.36 -5.51
N ASP A 171 0.43 22.22 -5.80
CA ASP A 171 -0.08 21.63 -7.05
C ASP A 171 0.04 22.55 -8.27
N ALA A 172 0.96 23.50 -8.21
CA ALA A 172 1.43 24.18 -9.40
C ALA A 172 2.34 23.19 -10.13
N CYS A 173 1.77 22.28 -10.94
CA CYS A 173 2.43 21.99 -12.21
C CYS A 173 2.52 23.35 -12.92
N PRO A 174 3.68 24.01 -12.98
CA PRO A 174 3.75 25.21 -13.79
C PRO A 174 3.53 24.69 -15.21
N ASN A 175 2.58 25.28 -15.94
CA ASN A 175 2.32 24.96 -17.34
C ASN A 175 3.66 24.66 -18.02
N HIS A 176 3.76 23.59 -18.82
CA HIS A 176 5.03 23.25 -19.51
C HIS A 176 5.63 24.48 -20.24
N LEU A 177 4.76 25.38 -20.71
CA LEU A 177 5.11 26.69 -21.26
C LEU A 177 5.78 27.62 -20.23
N ILE A 178 5.25 27.72 -19.01
CA ILE A 178 5.83 28.49 -17.90
C ILE A 178 7.17 27.88 -17.46
N LEU A 179 7.28 26.55 -17.35
CA LEU A 179 8.56 25.89 -17.02
C LEU A 179 9.63 26.15 -18.08
N ARG A 180 9.26 26.14 -19.36
CA ARG A 180 10.16 26.48 -20.46
C ARG A 180 10.62 27.94 -20.39
N GLU A 181 9.72 28.85 -20.01
CA GLU A 181 10.04 30.27 -19.89
C GLU A 181 10.98 30.57 -18.71
N ILE A 182 10.82 29.86 -17.59
CA ILE A 182 11.60 30.08 -16.36
C ILE A 182 12.93 29.30 -16.38
N SER A 183 13.02 28.17 -17.08
CA SER A 183 14.26 27.37 -17.24
C SER A 183 15.29 27.99 -18.20
N TYR A 184 15.06 29.21 -18.67
CA TYR A 184 15.98 29.90 -19.55
C TYR A 184 17.33 30.13 -18.87
N ASN A 185 18.42 29.75 -19.52
CA ASN A 185 19.77 29.92 -18.99
C ASN A 185 20.11 31.42 -18.85
N ILE A 186 20.00 31.93 -17.62
CA ILE A 186 20.19 33.34 -17.28
C ILE A 186 21.60 33.81 -17.65
N HIS A 187 22.61 32.94 -17.53
CA HIS A 187 23.99 33.26 -17.91
C HIS A 187 24.14 33.47 -19.41
N LYS A 188 23.54 32.60 -20.23
CA LYS A 188 23.53 32.74 -21.70
C LYS A 188 22.78 34.00 -22.14
N ARG A 189 21.68 34.36 -21.45
CA ARG A 189 20.94 35.60 -21.69
C ARG A 189 21.75 36.84 -21.32
N LYS A 190 22.43 36.83 -20.17
CA LYS A 190 23.30 37.93 -19.72
C LYS A 190 24.50 38.13 -20.64
N GLN A 191 25.14 37.06 -21.12
CA GLN A 191 26.21 37.14 -22.12
C GLN A 191 25.73 37.73 -23.45
N TYR A 192 24.53 37.34 -23.91
CA TYR A 192 23.95 37.91 -25.13
C TYR A 192 23.68 39.41 -24.97
N ILE A 193 23.05 39.84 -23.87
CA ILE A 193 22.80 41.27 -23.59
C ILE A 193 24.11 42.05 -23.52
N ALA A 194 25.12 41.53 -22.81
CA ALA A 194 26.44 42.16 -22.71
C ALA A 194 27.14 42.29 -24.07
N SER A 195 26.99 41.29 -24.96
CA SER A 195 27.57 41.33 -26.31
C SER A 195 26.92 42.38 -27.23
N PHE A 196 25.66 42.74 -26.98
CA PHE A 196 24.95 43.78 -27.72
C PHE A 196 25.24 45.19 -27.17
N GLU A 197 25.35 45.35 -25.85
CA GLU A 197 25.74 46.64 -25.25
C GLU A 197 27.16 47.07 -25.66
N PHE A 198 28.07 46.12 -25.89
CA PHE A 198 29.41 46.39 -26.37
C PHE A 198 29.48 46.74 -27.87
N ARG A 199 28.44 46.39 -28.64
CA ARG A 199 28.37 46.63 -30.11
C ARG A 199 27.62 47.90 -30.49
N SER A 200 26.98 48.56 -29.52
CA SER A 200 26.26 49.84 -29.69
C SER A 200 26.97 51.03 -29.04
N ARG A 201 28.27 50.92 -28.73
CA ARG A 201 29.15 52.04 -28.34
C ARG A 201 30.23 52.26 -29.38
#